data_AF-A0A929NZK7-F1
#
_entry.id   AF-A0A929NZK7-F1
#
_cell.length_a   1.000
_cell.length_b   1.000
_cell.length_c   1.000
_cell.angle_alpha   90.00
_cell.angle_beta   90.00
_cell.angle_gamma   90.00
#
_symmetry.space_group_name_H-M   'P 1'
#
loop_
_entity.id
_entity.type
_entity.pdbx_description
1 polymer ?
#
loop_
_entity_poly.entity_id
_entity_poly.type
_entity_poly.pdbx_seq_one_letter_code
_entity_poly.pdbx_strand_id
1 'polypeptide(L)'
;MKFSIIIFSLGLLLTGCGEHAAKGAGDGATMGAASGAVGGLVSALIFGGDPAEAAARGAVYGGAVGATAGAISGSKVDTKIEEQRNAKAEKIRAEIGDNAFKGLSALVSCGHQDALQDAAKAKQSSNPNFAVSGYWLEVLSYADQGNNSKIKELIPAVVKKDWDISSEVEARASLLQLQDNLLIIRGEYNLPKKCD
;
A
#
# COMPACT_ATOMS: atom_id res chain seq x y z
N MET A 1 -6.33 -39.93 -57.56
CA MET A 1 -5.72 -38.68 -57.05
C MET A 1 -6.87 -37.86 -56.48
N LYS A 2 -7.36 -37.95 -55.23
CA LYS A 2 -6.87 -38.08 -53.85
C LYS A 2 -6.14 -36.85 -53.29
N PHE A 3 -6.79 -36.27 -52.26
CA PHE A 3 -6.41 -35.23 -51.30
C PHE A 3 -6.68 -33.76 -51.72
N SER A 4 -7.82 -33.18 -51.33
CA SER A 4 -8.24 -32.69 -50.00
C SER A 4 -7.67 -31.30 -49.66
N ILE A 5 -8.54 -30.30 -49.88
CA ILE A 5 -8.85 -29.15 -49.02
C ILE A 5 -7.91 -28.98 -47.81
N ILE A 6 -7.03 -27.97 -47.86
CA ILE A 6 -6.36 -27.41 -46.69
C ILE A 6 -7.01 -26.05 -46.41
N ILE A 7 -8.06 -26.08 -45.59
CA ILE A 7 -8.54 -24.92 -44.83
C ILE A 7 -7.55 -24.79 -43.68
N PHE A 8 -6.60 -23.85 -43.78
CA PHE A 8 -5.67 -23.55 -42.71
C PHE A 8 -6.42 -22.71 -41.67
N SER A 9 -6.76 -23.38 -40.58
CA SER A 9 -7.51 -22.94 -39.42
C SER A 9 -6.87 -21.72 -38.74
N LEU A 10 -7.50 -20.55 -38.92
CA LEU A 10 -7.29 -19.32 -38.13
C LEU A 10 -7.95 -19.46 -36.74
N GLY A 11 -7.55 -20.49 -36.00
CA GLY A 11 -8.04 -20.79 -34.65
C GLY A 11 -6.91 -20.71 -33.64
N LEU A 12 -6.17 -19.60 -33.59
CA LEU A 12 -5.22 -19.35 -32.51
C LEU A 12 -5.88 -18.51 -31.40
N LEU A 13 -6.11 -19.19 -30.27
CA LEU A 13 -5.83 -18.70 -28.91
C LEU A 13 -6.68 -17.54 -28.35
N LEU A 14 -8.00 -17.74 -28.24
CA LEU A 14 -8.87 -16.93 -27.36
C LEU A 14 -9.10 -17.55 -25.96
N THR A 15 -8.48 -18.69 -25.66
CA THR A 15 -8.65 -19.39 -24.37
C THR A 15 -7.30 -19.51 -23.67
N GLY A 16 -6.91 -18.51 -22.87
CA GLY A 16 -5.62 -18.56 -22.19
C GLY A 16 -5.33 -17.49 -21.13
N CYS A 17 -6.11 -16.41 -21.05
CA CYS A 17 -6.12 -15.62 -19.82
C CYS A 17 -6.91 -16.41 -18.77
N GLY A 18 -6.22 -17.31 -18.06
CA GLY A 18 -6.83 -18.08 -16.98
C GLY A 18 -7.49 -17.15 -15.97
N GLU A 19 -8.69 -17.52 -15.52
CA GLU A 19 -9.49 -16.80 -14.51
C GLU A 19 -8.66 -16.34 -13.29
N HIS A 20 -7.61 -17.09 -12.97
CA HIS A 20 -6.67 -16.84 -11.88
C HIS A 20 -5.76 -15.63 -12.13
N ALA A 21 -5.34 -15.36 -13.37
CA ALA A 21 -4.51 -14.21 -13.71
C ALA A 21 -5.34 -12.90 -13.66
N ALA A 22 -6.59 -12.95 -14.13
CA ALA A 22 -7.52 -11.83 -14.02
C ALA A 22 -7.89 -11.53 -12.55
N LYS A 23 -8.16 -12.59 -11.77
CA LYS A 23 -8.41 -12.46 -10.32
C LYS A 23 -7.19 -11.91 -9.58
N GLY A 24 -5.99 -12.45 -9.83
CA GLY A 24 -4.75 -11.97 -9.22
C GLY A 24 -4.44 -10.52 -9.55
N ALA A 25 -4.64 -10.09 -10.80
CA ALA A 25 -4.51 -8.68 -11.18
C ALA A 25 -5.54 -7.79 -10.47
N GLY A 26 -6.79 -8.24 -10.33
CA GLY A 26 -7.83 -7.48 -9.61
C GLY A 26 -7.54 -7.36 -8.10
N ASP A 27 -7.19 -8.47 -7.46
CA ASP A 27 -6.84 -8.51 -6.04
C ASP A 27 -5.57 -7.68 -5.78
N GLY A 28 -4.58 -7.81 -6.65
CA GLY A 28 -3.37 -6.99 -6.64
C GLY A 28 -3.68 -5.51 -6.79
N ALA A 29 -4.55 -5.13 -7.74
CA ALA A 29 -4.96 -3.74 -7.94
C ALA A 29 -5.63 -3.16 -6.69
N THR A 30 -6.47 -3.96 -6.05
CA THR A 30 -7.20 -3.58 -4.85
C THR A 30 -6.26 -3.36 -3.67
N MET A 31 -5.37 -4.32 -3.39
CA MET A 31 -4.38 -4.23 -2.31
C MET A 31 -3.36 -3.11 -2.55
N GLY A 32 -2.93 -2.99 -3.80
CA GLY A 32 -2.07 -1.92 -4.25
C GLY A 32 -2.73 -0.56 -3.97
N ALA A 33 -3.97 -0.36 -4.41
CA ALA A 33 -4.66 0.92 -4.27
C ALA A 33 -4.88 1.27 -2.81
N ALA A 34 -5.39 0.34 -2.01
CA ALA A 34 -5.60 0.58 -0.59
C ALA A 34 -4.28 0.92 0.12
N SER A 35 -3.20 0.16 -0.12
CA SER A 35 -1.90 0.43 0.51
C SER A 35 -1.24 1.72 0.04
N GLY A 36 -1.39 2.05 -1.25
CA GLY A 36 -0.96 3.33 -1.78
C GLY A 36 -1.73 4.50 -1.18
N ALA A 37 -3.04 4.37 -0.97
CA ALA A 37 -3.86 5.40 -0.33
C ALA A 37 -3.41 5.67 1.12
N VAL A 38 -3.19 4.62 1.91
CA VAL A 38 -2.67 4.76 3.28
C VAL A 38 -1.24 5.32 3.26
N GLY A 39 -0.40 4.89 2.33
CA GLY A 39 0.93 5.45 2.12
C GLY A 39 0.90 6.94 1.81
N GLY A 40 -0.04 7.39 0.98
CA GLY A 40 -0.27 8.80 0.68
C GLY A 40 -0.70 9.60 1.90
N LEU A 41 -1.58 9.05 2.75
CA LEU A 41 -2.00 9.71 4.00
C LEU A 41 -0.85 9.85 5.00
N VAL A 42 -0.08 8.78 5.20
CA VAL A 42 1.10 8.81 6.08
C VAL A 42 2.15 9.77 5.53
N SER A 43 2.35 9.81 4.21
CA SER A 43 3.23 10.78 3.57
C SER A 43 2.75 12.22 3.80
N ALA A 44 1.48 12.53 3.53
CA ALA A 44 0.93 13.88 3.75
C ALA A 44 0.98 14.31 5.21
N LEU A 45 0.83 13.37 6.14
CA LEU A 45 0.97 13.64 7.57
C LEU A 45 2.40 14.07 7.93
N ILE A 46 3.42 13.39 7.39
CA ILE A 46 4.82 13.59 7.78
C ILE A 46 5.48 14.72 6.96
N PHE A 47 5.12 14.85 5.68
CA PHE A 47 5.79 15.77 4.75
C PHE A 47 4.92 16.94 4.31
N GLY A 48 3.71 17.03 4.87
CA GLY A 48 2.72 18.02 4.50
C GLY A 48 2.02 17.71 3.17
N GLY A 49 0.93 18.43 2.93
CA GLY A 49 0.07 18.25 1.75
C GLY A 49 -1.38 18.04 2.16
N ASP A 50 -2.25 17.99 1.15
CA ASP A 50 -3.66 17.63 1.39
C ASP A 50 -3.80 16.11 1.52
N PRO A 51 -4.33 15.60 2.65
CA PRO A 51 -4.42 14.16 2.88
C PRO A 51 -5.35 13.45 1.89
N ALA A 52 -6.42 14.11 1.42
CA ALA A 52 -7.33 13.52 0.45
C ALA A 52 -6.68 13.40 -0.94
N GLU A 53 -5.97 14.44 -1.38
CA GLU A 53 -5.19 14.43 -2.62
C GLU A 53 -4.07 13.38 -2.57
N ALA A 54 -3.32 13.32 -1.46
CA ALA A 54 -2.24 12.36 -1.31
C ALA A 54 -2.77 10.92 -1.27
N ALA A 55 -3.87 10.67 -0.56
CA ALA A 55 -4.55 9.38 -0.56
C ALA A 55 -5.02 8.99 -1.96
N ALA A 56 -5.68 9.91 -2.68
CA ALA A 56 -6.17 9.64 -4.04
C ALA A 56 -5.02 9.36 -5.01
N ARG A 57 -3.94 10.14 -4.96
CA ARG A 57 -2.74 9.89 -5.76
C ARG A 57 -2.13 8.55 -5.42
N GLY A 58 -2.01 8.25 -4.13
CA GLY A 58 -1.49 6.99 -3.65
C GLY A 58 -2.32 5.79 -4.06
N ALA A 59 -3.65 5.91 -4.01
CA ALA A 59 -4.57 4.89 -4.50
C ALA A 59 -4.33 4.55 -5.97
N VAL A 60 -4.24 5.58 -6.81
CA VAL A 60 -4.00 5.40 -8.25
C VAL A 60 -2.67 4.70 -8.48
N TYR A 61 -1.60 5.11 -7.78
CA TYR A 61 -0.26 4.57 -8.01
C TYR A 61 -0.10 3.17 -7.45
N GLY A 62 -0.57 2.96 -6.22
CA GLY A 62 -0.57 1.67 -5.58
C GLY A 62 -1.40 0.67 -6.37
N GLY A 63 -2.60 1.05 -6.82
CA GLY A 63 -3.48 0.15 -7.56
C GLY A 63 -2.92 -0.25 -8.90
N ALA A 64 -2.28 0.69 -9.58
CA ALA A 64 -1.61 0.44 -10.82
C ALA A 64 -0.46 -0.58 -10.67
N VAL A 65 0.36 -0.46 -9.62
CA VAL A 65 1.49 -1.38 -9.35
C VAL A 65 1.05 -2.72 -8.75
N GLY A 66 0.03 -2.70 -7.89
CA GLY A 66 -0.53 -3.93 -7.37
C GLY A 66 -1.19 -4.77 -8.46
N ALA A 67 -1.87 -4.13 -9.43
CA ALA A 67 -2.48 -4.82 -10.56
C ALA A 67 -1.44 -5.57 -11.39
N THR A 68 -0.28 -4.95 -11.63
CA THR A 68 0.79 -5.56 -12.42
C THR A 68 1.47 -6.67 -11.65
N ALA A 69 1.78 -6.45 -10.36
CA ALA A 69 2.29 -7.50 -9.48
C ALA A 69 1.39 -8.75 -9.48
N GLY A 70 0.06 -8.56 -9.46
CA GLY A 70 -0.92 -9.64 -9.57
C GLY A 70 -1.05 -10.26 -10.97
N ALA A 71 -0.77 -9.49 -12.02
CA ALA A 71 -0.86 -9.91 -13.43
C ALA A 71 0.40 -10.60 -13.99
N ILE A 72 1.57 -10.42 -13.34
CA ILE A 72 2.87 -10.99 -13.76
C ILE A 72 2.88 -12.53 -13.73
N SER A 73 1.82 -13.17 -13.24
CA SER A 73 1.56 -14.62 -13.39
C SER A 73 1.38 -15.11 -14.86
N GLY A 74 1.55 -14.27 -15.89
CA GLY A 74 1.62 -14.79 -17.27
C GLY A 74 1.59 -13.82 -18.45
N SER A 75 1.66 -12.50 -18.27
CA SER A 75 1.54 -11.55 -19.40
C SER A 75 2.66 -10.51 -19.45
N LYS A 76 3.19 -10.25 -20.65
CA LYS A 76 4.12 -9.14 -20.91
C LYS A 76 3.32 -7.84 -20.93
N VAL A 77 3.49 -7.01 -19.90
CA VAL A 77 3.01 -5.62 -19.92
C VAL A 77 3.95 -4.79 -20.79
N ASP A 78 3.41 -3.83 -21.54
CA ASP A 78 4.19 -2.84 -22.30
C ASP A 78 5.14 -2.08 -21.35
N THR A 79 6.43 -2.06 -21.69
CA THR A 79 7.50 -1.43 -20.90
C THR A 79 7.19 0.04 -20.57
N LYS A 80 6.57 0.78 -21.48
CA LYS A 80 6.23 2.20 -21.25
C LYS A 80 5.15 2.38 -20.18
N ILE A 81 4.20 1.44 -20.12
CA ILE A 81 3.12 1.47 -19.13
C ILE A 81 3.64 1.00 -17.78
N GLU A 82 4.54 0.01 -17.72
CA GLU A 82 5.26 -0.35 -16.49
C GLU A 82 6.09 0.82 -15.95
N GLU A 83 6.89 1.48 -16.79
CA GLU A 83 7.73 2.60 -16.38
C GLU A 83 6.92 3.76 -15.80
N GLN A 84 5.80 4.14 -16.42
CA GLN A 84 4.93 5.20 -15.88
C GLN A 84 4.24 4.80 -14.58
N ARG A 85 3.96 3.52 -14.37
CA ARG A 85 3.34 3.02 -13.12
C ARG A 85 4.36 2.96 -12.00
N ASN A 86 5.55 2.42 -12.28
CA ASN A 86 6.65 2.31 -11.33
C ASN A 86 7.15 3.70 -10.91
N ALA A 87 7.37 4.62 -11.86
CA ALA A 87 7.83 5.99 -11.55
C ALA A 87 6.87 6.77 -10.64
N LYS A 88 5.57 6.41 -10.62
CA LYS A 88 4.58 7.08 -9.78
C LYS A 88 4.44 6.44 -8.39
N ALA A 89 4.51 5.11 -8.29
CA ALA A 89 4.58 4.43 -7.00
C ALA A 89 5.92 4.67 -6.28
N GLU A 90 6.99 4.89 -7.05
CA GLU A 90 8.29 5.33 -6.54
C GLU A 90 8.21 6.63 -5.76
N LYS A 91 7.25 7.54 -6.03
CA LYS A 91 7.15 8.78 -5.26
C LYS A 91 6.83 8.53 -3.79
N ILE A 92 5.81 7.72 -3.51
CA ILE A 92 5.45 7.39 -2.13
C ILE A 92 6.58 6.59 -1.48
N ARG A 93 7.15 5.61 -2.20
CA ARG A 93 8.29 4.84 -1.69
C ARG A 93 9.53 5.70 -1.43
N ALA A 94 9.75 6.75 -2.22
CA ALA A 94 10.83 7.71 -2.01
C ALA A 94 10.58 8.65 -0.82
N GLU A 95 9.32 8.83 -0.41
CA GLU A 95 8.92 9.63 0.74
C GLU A 95 8.97 8.81 2.03
N ILE A 96 8.30 7.65 2.08
CA ILE A 96 8.15 6.85 3.31
C ILE A 96 9.11 5.65 3.41
N GLY A 97 9.75 5.27 2.31
CA GLY A 97 10.65 4.13 2.22
C GLY A 97 9.93 2.81 1.95
N ASP A 98 10.63 1.87 1.32
CA ASP A 98 10.07 0.57 0.91
C ASP A 98 9.54 -0.25 2.10
N ASN A 99 10.24 -0.22 3.23
CA ASN A 99 9.81 -0.94 4.44
C ASN A 99 8.49 -0.38 4.98
N ALA A 100 8.36 0.95 5.11
CA ALA A 100 7.11 1.53 5.60
C ALA A 100 5.97 1.28 4.61
N PHE A 101 6.21 1.44 3.31
CA PHE A 101 5.23 1.14 2.27
C PHE A 101 4.74 -0.31 2.34
N LYS A 102 5.67 -1.27 2.41
CA LYS A 102 5.35 -2.69 2.52
C LYS A 102 4.57 -3.00 3.79
N GLY A 103 4.95 -2.40 4.92
CA GLY A 103 4.23 -2.57 6.18
C GLY A 103 2.82 -1.99 6.15
N LEU A 104 2.60 -0.86 5.46
CA LEU A 104 1.25 -0.32 5.22
C LEU A 104 0.42 -1.24 4.33
N SER A 105 1.04 -1.87 3.31
CA SER A 105 0.36 -2.91 2.52
C SER A 105 -0.07 -4.09 3.35
N ALA A 106 0.79 -4.59 4.24
CA ALA A 106 0.44 -5.67 5.15
C ALA A 106 -0.68 -5.23 6.12
N LEU A 107 -0.56 -4.02 6.69
CA LEU A 107 -1.55 -3.51 7.63
C LEU A 107 -2.94 -3.42 6.98
N VAL A 108 -3.04 -2.88 5.77
CA VAL A 108 -4.31 -2.80 5.03
C VAL A 108 -5.05 -4.13 4.94
N SER A 109 -4.32 -5.25 4.82
CA SER A 109 -4.86 -6.62 4.78
C SER A 109 -4.79 -7.36 6.13
N CYS A 110 -4.77 -6.64 7.25
CA CYS A 110 -4.72 -7.20 8.62
C CYS A 110 -3.45 -7.99 8.98
N GLY A 111 -2.37 -7.83 8.23
CA GLY A 111 -1.07 -8.44 8.50
C GLY A 111 -0.27 -7.68 9.56
N HIS A 112 -0.78 -7.55 10.80
CA HIS A 112 -0.13 -6.71 11.82
C HIS A 112 1.29 -7.16 12.17
N GLN A 113 1.56 -8.47 12.20
CA GLN A 113 2.91 -8.96 12.50
C GLN A 113 3.91 -8.53 11.44
N ASP A 114 3.54 -8.58 10.17
CA ASP A 114 4.40 -8.13 9.07
C ASP A 114 4.53 -6.61 9.05
N ALA A 115 3.44 -5.88 9.31
CA ALA A 115 3.46 -4.44 9.47
C ALA A 115 4.43 -3.99 10.58
N LEU A 116 4.39 -4.65 11.74
CA LEU A 116 5.30 -4.35 12.86
C LEU A 116 6.76 -4.71 12.55
N GLN A 117 7.01 -5.82 11.85
CA GLN A 117 8.36 -6.19 11.42
C GLN A 117 8.94 -5.16 10.43
N ASP A 118 8.15 -4.75 9.44
CA ASP A 118 8.59 -3.78 8.44
C ASP A 118 8.66 -2.35 9.04
N ALA A 119 7.83 -2.01 10.04
CA ALA A 119 7.99 -0.80 10.85
C ALA A 119 9.34 -0.79 11.61
N ALA A 120 9.70 -1.92 12.22
CA ALA A 120 10.98 -2.06 12.91
C ALA A 120 12.18 -1.87 11.96
N LYS A 121 12.07 -2.34 10.71
CA LYS A 121 13.10 -2.10 9.68
C LYS A 121 13.12 -0.64 9.23
N ALA A 122 11.96 -0.03 9.00
CA ALA A 122 11.85 1.37 8.61
C ALA A 122 12.50 2.30 9.64
N LYS A 123 12.25 2.07 10.95
CA LYS A 123 12.87 2.81 12.07
C LYS A 123 14.40 2.74 12.12
N GLN A 124 15.01 1.73 11.51
CA GLN A 124 16.48 1.57 11.45
C GLN A 124 17.12 2.31 10.27
N SER A 125 16.32 2.91 9.40
CA SER A 125 16.82 3.69 8.27
C SER A 125 17.68 4.87 8.72
N SER A 126 18.77 5.13 7.99
CA SER A 126 19.53 6.37 8.14
C SER A 126 18.82 7.57 7.52
N ASN A 127 17.84 7.35 6.64
CA ASN A 127 16.96 8.40 6.15
C ASN A 127 15.91 8.73 7.23
N PRO A 128 15.89 9.98 7.76
CA PRO A 128 14.98 10.37 8.83
C PRO A 128 13.51 10.24 8.46
N ASN A 129 13.16 10.50 7.19
CA ASN A 129 11.79 10.38 6.69
C ASN A 129 11.28 8.95 6.84
N PHE A 130 12.09 7.98 6.41
CA PHE A 130 11.74 6.55 6.48
C PHE A 130 11.66 6.08 7.93
N ALA A 131 12.56 6.58 8.77
CA ALA A 131 12.55 6.27 10.19
C ALA A 131 11.25 6.76 10.85
N VAL A 132 10.84 8.01 10.60
CA VAL A 132 9.58 8.59 11.10
C VAL A 132 8.37 7.82 10.58
N SER A 133 8.33 7.46 9.30
CA SER A 133 7.27 6.60 8.76
C SER A 133 7.20 5.24 9.47
N GLY A 134 8.33 4.68 9.89
CA GLY A 134 8.37 3.47 10.71
C GLY A 134 7.74 3.66 12.10
N TYR A 135 7.94 4.80 12.76
CA TYR A 135 7.29 5.10 14.04
C TYR A 135 5.77 5.25 13.88
N TRP A 136 5.32 5.95 12.84
CA TRP A 136 3.90 6.08 12.54
C TRP A 136 3.23 4.75 12.19
N LEU A 137 3.88 3.94 11.35
CA LEU A 137 3.40 2.60 11.01
C LEU A 137 3.25 1.70 12.24
N GLU A 138 4.21 1.74 13.16
CA GLU A 138 4.17 0.93 14.39
C GLU A 138 2.98 1.33 15.27
N VAL A 139 2.81 2.63 15.54
CA VAL A 139 1.70 3.08 16.40
C VAL A 139 0.34 2.88 15.73
N LEU A 140 0.24 3.08 14.40
CA LEU A 140 -0.97 2.79 13.63
C LEU A 140 -1.31 1.29 13.66
N SER A 141 -0.31 0.42 13.57
CA SER A 141 -0.52 -1.04 13.65
C SER A 141 -1.09 -1.46 15.01
N TYR A 142 -0.65 -0.83 16.11
CA TYR A 142 -1.23 -1.08 17.43
C TYR A 142 -2.59 -0.40 17.65
N ALA A 143 -2.81 0.76 17.03
CA ALA A 143 -4.12 1.40 17.02
C ALA A 143 -5.16 0.51 16.34
N ASP A 144 -4.83 -0.07 15.20
CA ASP A 144 -5.69 -0.98 14.45
C ASP A 144 -6.05 -2.25 15.25
N GLN A 145 -5.16 -2.72 16.13
CA GLN A 145 -5.41 -3.82 17.07
C GLN A 145 -6.17 -3.39 18.35
N GLY A 146 -6.48 -2.11 18.52
CA GLY A 146 -7.08 -1.58 19.75
C GLY A 146 -6.16 -1.63 20.97
N ASN A 147 -4.84 -1.77 20.79
CA ASN A 147 -3.88 -1.89 21.88
C ASN A 147 -3.48 -0.52 22.45
N ASN A 148 -4.39 0.07 23.23
CA ASN A 148 -4.22 1.39 23.85
C ASN A 148 -2.99 1.50 24.76
N SER A 149 -2.57 0.40 25.41
CA SER A 149 -1.37 0.40 26.24
C SER A 149 -0.12 0.65 25.41
N LYS A 150 0.00 -0.02 24.25
CA LYS A 150 1.13 0.16 23.34
C LYS A 150 1.11 1.53 22.67
N ILE A 151 -0.06 2.04 22.31
CA ILE A 151 -0.19 3.41 21.80
C ILE A 151 0.35 4.42 22.83
N LYS A 152 -0.07 4.30 24.09
CA LYS A 152 0.40 5.20 25.17
C LYS A 152 1.91 5.13 25.36
N GLU A 153 2.50 3.94 25.27
CA GLU A 153 3.95 3.71 25.38
C GLU A 153 4.73 4.33 24.21
N LEU A 154 4.19 4.29 22.99
CA LEU A 154 4.92 4.61 21.76
C LEU A 154 4.74 6.05 21.28
N ILE A 155 3.64 6.72 21.61
CA ILE A 155 3.38 8.11 21.20
C ILE A 155 4.52 9.08 21.57
N PRO A 156 5.16 9.02 22.76
CA PRO A 156 6.30 9.88 23.06
C PRO A 156 7.47 9.73 22.06
N ALA A 157 7.66 8.54 21.50
CA ALA A 157 8.71 8.31 20.50
C ALA A 157 8.36 8.94 19.14
N VAL A 158 7.07 8.97 18.77
CA VAL A 158 6.58 9.68 17.57
C VAL A 158 6.86 11.17 17.71
N VAL A 159 6.43 11.80 18.81
CA VAL A 159 6.69 13.23 19.08
C VAL A 159 8.18 13.57 19.07
N LYS A 160 9.03 12.67 19.54
CA LYS A 160 10.49 12.87 19.55
C LYS A 160 11.11 12.82 18.15
N LYS A 161 10.49 12.09 17.22
CA LYS A 161 11.09 11.72 15.93
C LYS A 161 10.51 12.50 14.78
N ASP A 162 9.21 12.77 14.84
CA ASP A 162 8.51 13.62 13.90
C ASP A 162 8.74 15.09 14.26
N TRP A 163 9.37 15.83 13.35
CA TRP A 163 9.74 17.23 13.57
C TRP A 163 8.57 18.20 13.43
N ASP A 164 7.44 17.77 12.86
CA ASP A 164 6.25 18.59 12.67
C ASP A 164 5.21 18.40 13.78
N ILE A 165 5.39 17.39 14.65
CA ILE A 165 4.49 17.10 15.77
C ILE A 165 5.03 17.67 17.07
N SER A 166 4.29 18.60 17.67
CA SER A 166 4.73 19.36 18.83
C SER A 166 4.31 18.76 20.18
N SER A 167 3.35 17.83 20.19
CA SER A 167 2.79 17.29 21.43
C SER A 167 2.19 15.88 21.29
N GLU A 168 2.05 15.17 22.42
CA GLU A 168 1.35 13.88 22.43
C GLU A 168 -0.14 14.01 22.08
N VAL A 169 -0.75 15.16 22.33
CA VAL A 169 -2.17 15.40 21.99
C VAL A 169 -2.33 15.47 20.48
N GLU A 170 -1.45 16.22 19.82
CA GLU A 170 -1.38 16.31 18.37
C GLU A 170 -1.08 14.94 17.73
N ALA A 171 -0.08 14.22 18.25
CA ALA A 171 0.24 12.88 17.77
C ALA A 171 -0.96 11.91 17.85
N ARG A 172 -1.72 11.96 18.94
CA ARG A 172 -2.93 11.14 19.12
C ARG A 172 -4.06 11.56 18.16
N ALA A 173 -4.24 12.86 17.92
CA ALA A 173 -5.24 13.35 16.97
C ALA A 173 -4.92 12.86 15.54
N SER A 174 -3.67 12.98 15.12
CA SER A 174 -3.21 12.49 13.82
C SER A 174 -3.34 10.97 13.70
N LEU A 175 -3.03 10.22 14.77
CA LEU A 175 -3.24 8.77 14.81
C LEU A 175 -4.71 8.38 14.60
N LEU A 176 -5.64 9.09 15.24
CA LEU A 176 -7.08 8.86 15.06
C LEU A 176 -7.50 9.12 13.61
N GLN A 177 -7.02 10.22 13.00
CA GLN A 177 -7.28 10.49 11.59
C GLN A 177 -6.73 9.40 10.66
N LEU A 178 -5.53 8.89 10.92
CA LEU A 178 -4.97 7.77 10.17
C LEU A 178 -5.81 6.50 10.33
N GLN A 179 -6.30 6.21 11.55
CA GLN A 179 -7.15 5.05 11.82
C GLN A 179 -8.51 5.16 11.12
N ASP A 180 -9.16 6.31 11.18
CA ASP A 180 -10.44 6.56 10.50
C ASP A 180 -10.29 6.42 8.99
N ASN A 181 -9.22 6.97 8.42
CA ASN A 181 -8.96 6.86 6.99
C ASN A 181 -8.60 5.43 6.58
N LEU A 182 -7.84 4.68 7.39
CA LEU A 182 -7.57 3.26 7.15
C LEU A 182 -8.87 2.46 7.08
N LEU A 183 -9.82 2.73 7.98
CA LEU A 183 -11.15 2.13 8.00
C LEU A 183 -11.97 2.48 6.74
N ILE A 184 -11.93 3.75 6.32
CA ILE A 184 -12.61 4.22 5.09
C ILE A 184 -12.02 3.51 3.87
N ILE A 185 -10.70 3.53 3.71
CA ILE A 185 -9.99 2.90 2.59
C ILE A 185 -10.33 1.41 2.53
N ARG A 186 -10.26 0.69 3.65
CA ARG A 186 -10.65 -0.74 3.67
C ARG A 186 -12.11 -0.93 3.23
N GLY A 187 -13.01 -0.04 3.63
CA GLY A 187 -14.39 -0.02 3.16
C GLY A 187 -14.53 0.19 1.65
N GLU A 188 -13.81 1.15 1.07
CA GLU A 188 -13.83 1.46 -0.37
C GLU A 188 -13.31 0.30 -1.23
N TYR A 189 -12.33 -0.44 -0.73
CA TYR A 189 -11.68 -1.54 -1.42
C TYR A 189 -12.21 -2.93 -1.04
N ASN A 190 -13.36 -3.03 -0.35
CA ASN A 190 -13.96 -4.29 0.11
C ASN A 190 -13.02 -5.18 0.95
N LEU A 191 -12.16 -4.56 1.76
CA LEU A 191 -11.26 -5.21 2.69
C LEU A 191 -11.87 -5.28 4.10
N PRO A 192 -11.34 -6.12 5.01
CA PRO A 192 -11.83 -6.20 6.38
C PRO A 192 -11.73 -4.84 7.07
N LYS A 193 -12.87 -4.30 7.51
CA LYS A 193 -12.94 -3.04 8.27
C LYS A 193 -12.37 -3.18 9.69
N LYS A 194 -12.39 -4.40 10.21
CA LYS A 194 -11.75 -4.79 11.47
C LYS A 194 -10.91 -6.02 11.21
N CYS A 195 -9.83 -6.12 11.95
CA CYS A 195 -8.94 -7.25 11.95
C CYS A 195 -9.12 -8.00 13.26
N ASP A 196 -9.23 -9.32 13.18
CA ASP A 196 -9.43 -10.21 14.32
C ASP A 196 -8.11 -10.60 15.02
#